data_AF-A0A3L8E3D3-F1
#
_entry.id   AF-A0A3L8E3D3-F1
#
_cell.length_a   1.000
_cell.length_b   1.000
_cell.length_c   1.000
_cell.angle_alpha   90.00
_cell.angle_beta   90.00
_cell.angle_gamma   90.00
#
_symmetry.space_group_name_H-M   'P 1'
#
loop_
_entity.id
_entity.type
_entity.pdbx_description
1 polymer ?
#
loop_
_entity_poly.entity_id
_entity_poly.type
_entity_poly.pdbx_seq_one_letter_code
_entity_poly.pdbx_strand_id
1 'polypeptide(L)'
;MEAFSQEIQKYLMKMEQRHGKLRFLSSRATEETSHTINEIVETISSIFQKHKMHLMQNEISNPRNEKYYITLNVACGYNWLLLNTYFKVQTFLTEDVRYGHMVGQWPPLSPYLFIQIIWSFKYEMILAESLMYIPLDLCVEILEIVVKCIPELEYKRAKHLIIQLTSNIYKRCLQLHKTRSSKENGREYAWQLVAYFQMLLDPLTDLRRTRFSMLPIVPETMYEEHGILIKTLLRHTKNCICMQGVTNEDSTSATFFTLGLRRYEDTLPVEDIKVITQKLAQELIAVLLNQIKKVDCHEYFYWAEVDDTDNFAISLQRAIAIECQDFIDFMKRDIFPERNDHLEECLKQFAGDRQATESVFTIQELRYCIVNGKLEYFKELMDRYKEWDESVLDFLEEHMQLCVAHMTKYNTSTLLEYVYVFTTQNLWSKLYSSFILKSVLRILSTVNVMEFYCIVLRYAIKHVHDNPLTELYSEKAFMQFVASNKNICEHHMMRYVLENFLLNTKAVTLTLTKILIGNVQVDHPLFTTKKIVALQSFFSKSK
;
A
#
# COMPACT_ATOMS: atom_id res chain seq x y z
N MET A 1 -9.61 4.46 33.44
CA MET A 1 -8.53 5.44 33.21
C MET A 1 -8.02 6.07 34.50
N GLU A 2 -8.88 6.56 35.39
CA GLU A 2 -8.45 7.16 36.67
C GLU A 2 -7.67 6.18 37.56
N ALA A 3 -8.16 4.94 37.72
CA ALA A 3 -7.47 3.89 38.47
C ALA A 3 -6.07 3.57 37.90
N PHE A 4 -5.93 3.58 36.57
CA PHE A 4 -4.64 3.40 35.90
C PHE A 4 -3.68 4.54 36.22
N SER A 5 -4.15 5.79 36.08
CA SER A 5 -3.31 6.97 36.33
C SER A 5 -2.85 7.05 37.79
N GLN A 6 -3.73 6.74 38.75
CA GLN A 6 -3.37 6.69 40.17
C GLN A 6 -2.36 5.59 40.49
N GLU A 7 -2.46 4.42 39.85
CA GLU A 7 -1.52 3.31 40.04
C GLU A 7 -0.11 3.68 39.55
N ILE A 8 -0.02 4.26 38.34
CA ILE A 8 1.25 4.78 37.79
C ILE A 8 1.80 5.91 38.67
N GLN A 9 0.97 6.88 39.05
CA GLN A 9 1.38 8.02 39.87
C GLN A 9 2.00 7.56 41.20
N LYS A 10 1.33 6.65 41.92
CA LYS A 10 1.83 6.09 43.19
C LYS A 10 3.17 5.38 42.99
N TYR A 11 3.30 4.61 41.91
CA TYR A 11 4.53 3.91 41.59
C TYR A 11 5.68 4.90 41.30
N LEU A 12 5.47 5.87 40.41
CA LEU A 12 6.48 6.86 40.05
C LEU A 12 6.90 7.72 41.24
N MET A 13 5.97 8.10 42.13
CA MET A 13 6.31 8.83 43.37
C MET A 13 7.23 8.02 44.28
N LYS A 14 6.97 6.71 44.41
CA LYS A 14 7.81 5.79 45.17
C LYS A 14 9.20 5.65 44.55
N MET A 15 9.30 5.61 43.22
CA MET A 15 10.59 5.56 42.53
C MET A 15 11.38 6.86 42.68
N GLU A 16 10.70 8.02 42.62
CA GLU A 16 11.34 9.31 42.86
C GLU A 16 11.88 9.46 44.29
N GLN A 17 11.17 8.92 45.28
CA GLN A 17 11.65 8.88 46.66
C GLN A 17 12.89 7.99 46.85
N ARG A 18 13.03 6.92 46.05
CA ARG A 18 14.13 5.95 46.16
C ARG A 18 15.37 6.37 45.37
N HIS A 19 15.19 6.86 44.15
CA HIS A 19 16.28 7.08 43.19
C HIS A 19 16.49 8.56 42.83
N GLY A 20 15.74 9.47 43.46
CA GLY A 20 15.76 10.89 43.14
C GLY A 20 14.89 11.24 41.93
N LYS A 21 14.99 12.49 41.46
CA LYS A 21 14.08 13.05 40.45
C LYS A 21 14.21 12.32 39.11
N LEU A 22 13.13 11.69 38.66
CA LEU A 22 13.10 10.84 37.45
C LEU A 22 13.44 11.61 36.16
N ARG A 23 13.15 12.92 36.13
CA ARG A 23 13.50 13.82 35.01
C ARG A 23 15.00 13.87 34.67
N PHE A 24 15.88 13.41 35.58
CA PHE A 24 17.34 13.42 35.37
C PHE A 24 17.90 12.08 34.86
N LEU A 25 17.09 11.04 34.75
CA LEU A 25 17.49 9.73 34.20
C LEU A 25 17.68 9.81 32.69
N SER A 26 18.80 10.36 32.24
CA SER A 26 19.04 10.76 30.85
C SER A 26 19.84 9.76 30.01
N SER A 27 20.42 8.72 30.63
CA SER A 27 21.18 7.68 29.94
C SER A 27 21.38 6.44 30.81
N ARG A 28 21.82 5.35 30.19
CA ARG A 28 22.25 4.08 30.82
C ARG A 28 23.77 4.06 31.13
N ALA A 29 24.36 5.21 31.46
CA ALA A 29 25.82 5.33 31.58
C ALA A 29 26.43 4.54 32.75
N THR A 30 25.64 4.23 33.79
CA THR A 30 26.08 3.44 34.95
C THR A 30 25.22 2.19 35.11
N GLU A 31 25.76 1.17 35.79
CA GLU A 31 24.99 -0.04 36.12
C GLU A 31 23.77 0.28 36.98
N GLU A 32 23.91 1.20 37.94
CA GLU A 32 22.83 1.65 38.80
C GLU A 32 21.70 2.31 37.99
N THR A 33 22.04 3.28 37.14
CA THR A 33 21.04 3.95 36.28
C THR A 33 20.38 2.97 35.32
N SER A 34 21.15 2.03 34.76
CA SER A 34 20.62 0.97 33.90
C SER A 34 19.64 0.05 34.63
N HIS A 35 19.97 -0.37 35.85
CA HIS A 35 19.10 -1.21 36.67
C HIS A 35 17.82 -0.47 37.06
N THR A 36 17.92 0.77 37.50
CA THR A 36 16.76 1.61 37.83
C THR A 36 15.84 1.81 36.62
N ILE A 37 16.40 2.09 35.44
CA ILE A 37 15.61 2.24 34.21
C ILE A 37 14.90 0.93 33.88
N ASN A 38 15.57 -0.22 33.97
CA ASN A 38 14.95 -1.52 33.71
C ASN A 38 13.81 -1.81 34.70
N GLU A 39 14.00 -1.59 35.99
CA GLU A 39 12.95 -1.78 37.01
C GLU A 39 11.71 -0.93 36.70
N ILE A 40 11.93 0.35 36.35
CA ILE A 40 10.84 1.27 36.00
C ILE A 40 10.11 0.80 34.75
N VAL A 41 10.85 0.47 33.69
CA VAL A 41 10.30 0.05 32.41
C VAL A 41 9.50 -1.25 32.56
N GLU A 42 10.02 -2.25 33.28
CA GLU A 42 9.35 -3.53 33.52
C GLU A 42 8.06 -3.35 34.32
N THR A 43 8.10 -2.55 35.40
CA THR A 43 6.93 -2.35 36.26
C THR A 43 5.83 -1.56 35.55
N ILE A 44 6.20 -0.47 34.85
CA ILE A 44 5.25 0.28 34.01
C ILE A 44 4.67 -0.65 32.94
N SER A 45 5.48 -1.53 32.37
CA SER A 45 5.02 -2.48 31.37
C SER A 45 3.95 -3.44 31.91
N SER A 46 4.16 -3.96 33.12
CA SER A 46 3.18 -4.80 33.82
C SER A 46 1.85 -4.07 34.08
N ILE A 47 1.92 -2.81 34.52
CA ILE A 47 0.73 -1.99 34.78
C ILE A 47 -0.07 -1.76 33.48
N PHE A 48 0.60 -1.40 32.37
CA PHE A 48 -0.07 -1.22 31.08
C PHE A 48 -0.75 -2.50 30.58
N GLN A 49 -0.10 -3.65 30.74
CA GLN A 49 -0.69 -4.95 30.40
C GLN A 49 -1.95 -5.23 31.21
N LYS A 50 -1.91 -5.01 32.53
CA LYS A 50 -3.06 -5.16 33.44
C LYS A 50 -4.25 -4.31 33.01
N HIS A 51 -4.02 -3.11 32.50
CA HIS A 51 -5.06 -2.19 32.02
C HIS A 51 -5.40 -2.35 30.53
N LYS A 52 -4.97 -3.45 29.89
CA LYS A 52 -5.23 -3.76 28.47
C LYS A 52 -4.78 -2.65 27.50
N MET A 53 -3.66 -2.00 27.83
CA MET A 53 -2.99 -1.01 26.98
C MET A 53 -1.84 -1.68 26.22
N HIS A 54 -2.15 -2.67 25.39
CA HIS A 54 -1.18 -3.33 24.51
C HIS A 54 -1.71 -3.30 23.08
N LEU A 55 -0.79 -3.28 22.11
CA LEU A 55 -1.15 -3.40 20.70
C LEU A 55 -1.80 -4.77 20.47
N MET A 56 -2.99 -4.78 19.87
CA MET A 56 -3.58 -6.02 19.37
C MET A 56 -3.07 -6.24 17.94
N GLN A 57 -2.39 -7.36 17.71
CA GLN A 57 -2.06 -7.80 16.36
C GLN A 57 -3.36 -8.26 15.69
N ASN A 58 -3.70 -7.69 14.53
CA ASN A 58 -4.74 -8.27 13.70
C ASN A 58 -4.21 -9.60 13.14
N GLU A 59 -5.00 -10.66 13.25
CA GLU A 59 -4.76 -11.98 12.62
C GLU A 59 -4.91 -11.94 11.08
N ILE A 60 -4.87 -10.76 10.45
CA ILE A 60 -5.05 -10.62 9.00
C ILE A 60 -3.67 -10.58 8.35
N SER A 61 -3.29 -11.75 7.85
CA SER A 61 -2.09 -12.10 7.09
C SER A 61 -1.85 -11.20 5.88
N ASN A 62 -1.29 -10.00 6.09
CA ASN A 62 -0.58 -9.31 5.02
C ASN A 62 0.51 -8.38 5.59
N PRO A 63 1.79 -8.76 5.53
CA PRO A 63 2.91 -8.01 6.13
C PRO A 63 3.09 -6.60 5.55
N ARG A 64 2.42 -6.28 4.43
CA ARG A 64 2.46 -4.96 3.78
C ARG A 64 1.50 -3.93 4.38
N ASN A 65 0.52 -4.38 5.17
CA ASN A 65 -0.51 -3.53 5.77
C ASN A 65 -0.70 -3.91 7.25
N GLU A 66 0.38 -3.88 8.04
CA GLU A 66 0.27 -3.83 9.50
C GLU A 66 -0.37 -2.49 9.92
N LYS A 67 -1.66 -2.32 9.64
CA LYS A 67 -2.45 -1.28 10.28
C LYS A 67 -2.70 -1.74 11.71
N TYR A 68 -1.81 -1.34 12.60
CA TYR A 68 -2.03 -1.43 14.03
C TYR A 68 -3.34 -0.73 14.36
N TYR A 69 -4.29 -1.45 14.96
CA TYR A 69 -5.51 -0.81 15.43
C TYR A 69 -5.20 -0.09 16.74
N ILE A 70 -4.99 1.22 16.66
CA ILE A 70 -4.78 2.06 17.84
C ILE A 70 -6.12 2.17 18.58
N THR A 71 -6.24 1.43 19.67
CA THR A 71 -7.40 1.55 20.56
C THR A 71 -7.32 2.85 21.35
N LEU A 72 -8.49 3.35 21.79
CA LEU A 72 -8.57 4.53 22.66
C LEU A 72 -7.70 4.36 23.92
N ASN A 73 -7.63 3.16 24.50
CA ASN A 73 -6.85 2.91 25.72
C ASN A 73 -5.34 3.04 25.47
N VAL A 74 -4.86 2.52 24.34
CA VAL A 74 -3.45 2.62 23.92
C VAL A 74 -3.07 4.08 23.65
N ALA A 75 -3.90 4.79 22.88
CA ALA A 75 -3.71 6.22 22.63
C ALA A 75 -3.70 7.04 23.92
N CYS A 76 -4.65 6.77 24.84
CA CYS A 76 -4.67 7.45 26.13
C CYS A 76 -3.41 7.17 26.94
N GLY A 77 -2.99 5.91 27.06
CA GLY A 77 -1.77 5.54 27.80
C GLY A 77 -0.52 6.23 27.24
N TYR A 78 -0.39 6.28 25.92
CA TYR A 78 0.66 7.03 25.23
C TYR A 78 0.63 8.53 25.56
N ASN A 79 -0.55 9.17 25.46
CA ASN A 79 -0.69 10.60 25.76
C ASN A 79 -0.36 10.92 27.22
N TRP A 80 -0.73 10.06 28.18
CA TRP A 80 -0.36 10.22 29.58
C TRP A 80 1.15 10.26 29.79
N LEU A 81 1.88 9.34 29.14
CA LEU A 81 3.35 9.32 29.17
C LEU A 81 3.93 10.58 28.54
N LEU A 82 3.47 10.95 27.35
CA LEU A 82 3.94 12.13 26.61
C LEU A 82 3.77 13.42 27.44
N LEU A 83 2.57 13.64 27.98
CA LEU A 83 2.20 14.88 28.69
C LEU A 83 2.87 15.02 30.06
N ASN A 84 3.32 13.92 30.65
CA ASN A 84 4.05 13.90 31.92
C ASN A 84 5.56 13.71 31.75
N THR A 85 6.08 13.96 30.54
CA THR A 85 7.53 13.96 30.26
C THR A 85 8.07 15.40 30.29
N TYR A 86 9.29 15.56 30.81
CA TYR A 86 9.95 16.83 31.03
C TYR A 86 10.53 17.44 29.73
N PHE A 87 9.64 17.80 28.80
CA PHE A 87 9.96 18.58 27.61
C PHE A 87 9.95 20.08 27.93
N LYS A 88 10.70 20.90 27.18
CA LYS A 88 10.72 22.37 27.40
C LYS A 88 9.37 22.99 27.04
N VAL A 89 8.61 22.36 26.14
CA VAL A 89 7.26 22.78 25.74
C VAL A 89 6.20 22.43 26.78
N GLN A 90 6.51 21.60 27.80
CA GLN A 90 5.51 21.02 28.71
C GLN A 90 4.61 22.07 29.39
N THR A 91 5.16 23.23 29.75
CA THR A 91 4.38 24.32 30.38
C THR A 91 3.22 24.79 29.50
N PHE A 92 3.42 24.80 28.18
CA PHE A 92 2.38 25.23 27.23
C PHE A 92 1.32 24.15 27.00
N LEU A 93 1.66 22.87 27.20
CA LEU A 93 0.72 21.76 27.01
C LEU A 93 -0.44 21.81 28.03
N THR A 94 -0.27 22.49 29.16
CA THR A 94 -1.35 22.71 30.14
C THR A 94 -2.53 23.51 29.55
N GLU A 95 -2.29 24.28 28.49
CA GLU A 95 -3.30 25.10 27.82
C GLU A 95 -4.13 24.34 26.79
N ASP A 96 -3.77 23.07 26.49
CA ASP A 96 -4.53 22.24 25.58
C ASP A 96 -5.92 21.93 26.15
N VAL A 97 -6.95 22.17 25.35
CA VAL A 97 -8.36 22.04 25.77
C VAL A 97 -8.74 20.60 26.09
N ARG A 98 -8.14 19.62 25.41
CA ARG A 98 -8.51 18.21 25.55
C ARG A 98 -7.70 17.52 26.63
N TYR A 99 -6.40 17.74 26.65
CA TYR A 99 -5.45 16.95 27.44
C TYR A 99 -4.67 17.76 28.46
N GLY A 100 -4.83 19.09 28.52
CA GLY A 100 -4.11 19.94 29.47
C GLY A 100 -4.28 19.53 30.93
N HIS A 101 -5.44 18.97 31.28
CA HIS A 101 -5.73 18.45 32.63
C HIS A 101 -4.86 17.24 33.04
N MET A 102 -4.25 16.53 32.07
CA MET A 102 -3.38 15.37 32.32
C MET A 102 -1.92 15.78 32.61
N VAL A 103 -1.54 17.02 32.30
CA VAL A 103 -0.16 17.51 32.41
C VAL A 103 0.22 17.70 33.88
N GLY A 104 1.40 17.21 34.28
CA GLY A 104 1.96 17.40 35.62
C GLY A 104 1.29 16.58 36.73
N GLN A 105 0.45 15.61 36.37
CA GLN A 105 -0.20 14.70 37.30
C GLN A 105 0.74 13.61 37.82
N TRP A 106 1.75 13.25 37.03
CA TRP A 106 2.79 12.30 37.44
C TRP A 106 4.10 13.04 37.74
N PRO A 107 4.98 12.45 38.58
CA PRO A 107 6.37 12.90 38.63
C PRO A 107 6.98 12.90 37.22
N PRO A 108 7.66 13.99 36.82
CA PRO A 108 8.04 14.17 35.43
C PRO A 108 9.10 13.16 34.99
N LEU A 109 8.81 12.40 33.94
CA LEU A 109 9.76 11.48 33.32
C LEU A 109 10.81 12.27 32.54
N SER A 110 12.03 11.74 32.45
CA SER A 110 12.99 12.29 31.49
C SER A 110 12.56 11.91 30.06
N PRO A 111 12.89 12.73 29.05
CA PRO A 111 12.65 12.37 27.65
C PRO A 111 13.29 11.03 27.25
N TYR A 112 14.46 10.70 27.79
CA TYR A 112 15.11 9.41 27.57
C TYR A 112 14.26 8.25 28.12
N LEU A 113 13.82 8.34 29.38
CA LEU A 113 13.01 7.31 30.03
C LEU A 113 11.67 7.11 29.30
N PHE A 114 11.07 8.20 28.80
CA PHE A 114 9.90 8.12 27.93
C PHE A 114 10.16 7.23 26.72
N ILE A 115 11.25 7.45 25.97
CA ILE A 115 11.59 6.63 24.80
C ILE A 115 11.88 5.17 25.17
N GLN A 116 12.57 4.90 26.29
CA GLN A 116 12.80 3.54 26.78
C GLN A 116 11.49 2.78 27.03
N ILE A 117 10.51 3.46 27.65
CA ILE A 117 9.17 2.92 27.89
C ILE A 117 8.44 2.68 26.56
N ILE A 118 8.52 3.61 25.59
CA ILE A 118 7.92 3.41 24.26
C ILE A 118 8.46 2.16 23.57
N TRP A 119 9.77 1.91 23.64
CA TRP A 119 10.34 0.71 23.04
C TRP A 119 9.99 -0.59 23.75
N SER A 120 9.85 -0.57 25.08
CA SER A 120 9.41 -1.77 25.80
C SER A 120 8.01 -2.19 25.40
N PHE A 121 7.17 -1.21 25.04
CA PHE A 121 5.82 -1.43 24.53
C PHE A 121 5.72 -1.77 23.05
N LYS A 122 6.82 -1.67 22.31
CA LYS A 122 6.81 -1.71 20.83
C LYS A 122 5.90 -0.64 20.22
N TYR A 123 5.89 0.56 20.81
CA TYR A 123 5.05 1.69 20.39
C TYR A 123 5.77 2.61 19.39
N GLU A 124 6.79 2.13 18.68
CA GLU A 124 7.56 2.92 17.71
C GLU A 124 6.68 3.59 16.66
N MET A 125 5.70 2.83 16.14
CA MET A 125 4.81 3.32 15.08
C MET A 125 3.79 4.32 15.60
N ILE A 126 3.32 4.15 16.84
CA ILE A 126 2.45 5.13 17.52
C ILE A 126 3.22 6.43 17.73
N LEU A 127 4.46 6.34 18.22
CA LEU A 127 5.34 7.50 18.38
C LEU A 127 5.51 8.21 17.03
N ALA A 128 5.92 7.49 15.98
CA ALA A 128 6.13 8.08 14.67
C ALA A 128 4.85 8.74 14.12
N GLU A 129 3.69 8.12 14.28
CA GLU A 129 2.40 8.66 13.85
C GLU A 129 1.99 9.91 14.65
N SER A 130 2.19 9.91 15.97
CA SER A 130 1.84 11.05 16.84
C SER A 130 2.58 12.34 16.45
N LEU A 131 3.81 12.25 15.93
CA LEU A 131 4.62 13.39 15.50
C LEU A 131 3.94 14.25 14.42
N MET A 132 3.00 13.67 13.66
CA MET A 132 2.21 14.40 12.67
C MET A 132 1.15 15.32 13.29
N TYR A 133 0.78 15.12 14.55
CA TYR A 133 -0.39 15.76 15.16
C TYR A 133 -0.05 16.64 16.37
N ILE A 134 1.18 16.57 16.88
CA ILE A 134 1.66 17.39 17.99
C ILE A 134 2.34 18.71 17.52
N PRO A 135 2.47 19.73 18.38
CA PRO A 135 3.18 20.97 18.07
C PRO A 135 4.59 20.75 17.50
N LEU A 136 5.00 21.60 16.56
CA LEU A 136 6.26 21.44 15.82
C LEU A 136 7.50 21.37 16.73
N ASP A 137 7.53 22.24 17.73
CA ASP A 137 8.59 22.33 18.72
C ASP A 137 8.66 21.09 19.62
N LEU A 138 7.51 20.52 20.01
CA LEU A 138 7.47 19.25 20.73
C LEU A 138 7.94 18.09 19.84
N CYS A 139 7.56 18.09 18.56
CA CYS A 139 8.03 17.10 17.58
C CYS A 139 9.56 17.11 17.46
N VAL A 140 10.16 18.29 17.36
CA VAL A 140 11.62 18.48 17.34
C VAL A 140 12.27 17.95 18.62
N GLU A 141 11.75 18.28 19.80
CA GLU A 141 12.31 17.80 21.06
C GLU A 141 12.26 16.27 21.21
N ILE A 142 11.19 15.64 20.73
CA ILE A 142 11.08 14.18 20.72
C ILE A 142 12.10 13.59 19.75
N LEU A 143 12.20 14.12 18.52
CA LEU A 143 13.14 13.65 17.51
C LEU A 143 14.60 13.75 17.98
N GLU A 144 14.95 14.82 18.69
CA GLU A 144 16.29 15.00 19.27
C GLU A 144 16.71 13.79 20.12
N ILE A 145 15.77 13.26 20.90
CA ILE A 145 16.02 12.13 21.79
C ILE A 145 15.95 10.82 21.01
N VAL A 146 14.92 10.64 20.16
CA VAL A 146 14.73 9.43 19.36
C VAL A 146 15.96 9.08 18.54
N VAL A 147 16.57 10.06 17.87
CA VAL A 147 17.77 9.85 17.04
C VAL A 147 18.94 9.29 17.86
N LYS A 148 19.16 9.81 19.08
CA LYS A 148 20.22 9.34 19.98
C LYS A 148 19.96 7.92 20.49
N CYS A 149 18.69 7.55 20.52
CA CYS A 149 18.16 6.36 21.12
C CYS A 149 18.06 5.20 20.11
N ILE A 150 17.84 5.46 18.81
CA ILE A 150 17.73 4.43 17.75
C ILE A 150 18.77 3.29 17.81
N PRO A 151 20.07 3.54 18.10
CA PRO A 151 21.06 2.46 18.20
C PRO A 151 20.77 1.41 19.27
N GLU A 152 19.98 1.74 20.30
CA GLU A 152 19.59 0.80 21.36
C GLU A 152 18.48 -0.17 20.90
N LEU A 153 17.83 0.11 19.76
CA LEU A 153 16.75 -0.70 19.20
C LEU A 153 17.30 -1.83 18.31
N GLU A 154 16.58 -2.95 18.26
CA GLU A 154 16.90 -4.06 17.35
C GLU A 154 16.89 -3.58 15.89
N TYR A 155 17.84 -4.07 15.08
CA TYR A 155 18.05 -3.63 13.69
C TYR A 155 16.77 -3.54 12.86
N LYS A 156 15.95 -4.62 12.83
CA LYS A 156 14.73 -4.65 12.01
C LYS A 156 13.72 -3.59 12.44
N ARG A 157 13.54 -3.41 13.75
CA ARG A 157 12.66 -2.39 14.34
C ARG A 157 13.20 -0.98 14.09
N ALA A 158 14.51 -0.78 14.22
CA ALA A 158 15.18 0.49 13.94
C ALA A 158 15.02 0.89 12.47
N LYS A 159 15.32 -0.02 11.54
CA LYS A 159 15.13 0.18 10.10
C LYS A 159 13.70 0.61 9.78
N HIS A 160 12.71 -0.11 10.33
CA HIS A 160 11.31 0.21 10.12
C HIS A 160 10.92 1.59 10.70
N LEU A 161 11.36 1.90 11.93
CA LEU A 161 11.11 3.20 12.56
C LEU A 161 11.75 4.36 11.77
N ILE A 162 12.99 4.20 11.30
CA ILE A 162 13.69 5.22 10.50
C ILE A 162 12.88 5.54 9.23
N ILE A 163 12.48 4.51 8.47
CA ILE A 163 11.71 4.68 7.23
C ILE A 163 10.36 5.36 7.51
N GLN A 164 9.71 5.05 8.63
CA GLN A 164 8.45 5.70 8.99
C GLN A 164 8.64 7.14 9.46
N LEU A 165 9.64 7.42 10.30
CA LEU A 165 9.93 8.76 10.80
C LEU A 165 10.33 9.70 9.66
N THR A 166 11.19 9.26 8.75
CA THR A 166 11.60 10.04 7.57
C THR A 166 10.38 10.35 6.68
N SER A 167 9.51 9.37 6.43
CA SER A 167 8.24 9.58 5.71
C SER A 167 7.36 10.64 6.40
N ASN A 168 7.23 10.56 7.72
CA ASN A 168 6.41 11.50 8.48
C ASN A 168 7.03 12.89 8.57
N ILE A 169 8.36 13.00 8.75
CA ILE A 169 9.07 14.29 8.70
C ILE A 169 8.89 14.92 7.32
N TYR A 170 9.02 14.15 6.24
CA TYR A 170 8.81 14.64 4.88
C TYR A 170 7.39 15.22 4.70
N LYS A 171 6.36 14.46 5.13
CA LYS A 171 4.97 14.93 5.14
C LYS A 171 4.78 16.17 6.02
N ARG A 172 5.41 16.20 7.20
CA ARG A 172 5.32 17.32 8.13
C ARG A 172 5.92 18.59 7.51
N CYS A 173 7.05 18.47 6.83
CA CYS A 173 7.69 19.58 6.11
C CYS A 173 6.79 20.13 5.00
N LEU A 174 6.07 19.27 4.25
CA LEU A 174 5.07 19.71 3.27
C LEU A 174 3.91 20.51 3.92
N GLN A 175 3.61 20.23 5.18
CA GLN A 175 2.50 20.82 5.94
C GLN A 175 2.92 22.01 6.83
N LEU A 176 4.15 22.52 6.72
CA LEU A 176 4.62 23.64 7.56
C LEU A 176 3.79 24.92 7.39
N HIS A 177 3.13 25.11 6.25
CA HIS A 177 2.19 26.20 6.01
C HIS A 177 0.90 26.11 6.86
N LYS A 178 0.59 24.95 7.45
CA LYS A 178 -0.57 24.68 8.33
C LYS A 178 -0.15 24.34 9.77
N THR A 179 1.14 24.40 10.07
CA THR A 179 1.68 23.86 11.33
C THR A 179 1.61 24.89 12.44
N ARG A 180 1.30 24.43 13.66
CA ARG A 180 1.25 25.25 14.87
C ARG A 180 2.54 25.06 15.68
N SER A 181 3.04 26.13 16.28
CA SER A 181 4.19 26.12 17.19
C SER A 181 3.83 26.81 18.51
N SER A 182 4.53 26.46 19.60
CA SER A 182 4.36 27.20 20.87
C SER A 182 5.10 28.55 20.89
N LYS A 183 6.06 28.76 19.97
CA LYS A 183 6.95 29.93 19.88
C LYS A 183 7.13 30.40 18.42
N GLU A 184 7.46 31.68 18.24
CA GLU A 184 7.81 32.33 16.96
C GLU A 184 9.23 31.95 16.46
N ASN A 185 9.51 30.65 16.36
CA ASN A 185 10.77 30.10 15.82
C ASN A 185 10.50 29.03 14.75
N GLY A 186 9.38 29.09 14.03
CA GLY A 186 8.93 28.05 13.09
C GLY A 186 10.00 27.67 12.06
N ARG A 187 10.75 28.67 11.55
CA ARG A 187 11.84 28.45 10.58
C ARG A 187 13.01 27.66 11.16
N GLU A 188 13.41 27.95 12.40
CA GLU A 188 14.48 27.22 13.07
C GLU A 188 14.10 25.76 13.28
N TYR A 189 12.87 25.52 13.77
CA TYR A 189 12.36 24.17 13.97
C TYR A 189 12.25 23.39 12.64
N ALA A 190 11.85 24.07 11.56
CA ALA A 190 11.82 23.45 10.24
C ALA A 190 13.21 22.97 9.77
N TRP A 191 14.26 23.76 9.99
CA TRP A 191 15.63 23.33 9.68
C TRP A 191 16.16 22.27 10.64
N GLN A 192 15.73 22.26 11.90
CA GLN A 192 16.03 21.17 12.83
C GLN A 192 15.37 19.85 12.37
N LEU A 193 14.16 19.88 11.80
CA LEU A 193 13.58 18.69 11.16
C LEU A 193 14.44 18.16 10.02
N VAL A 194 15.02 19.04 9.19
CA VAL A 194 15.94 18.64 8.12
C VAL A 194 17.20 17.98 8.71
N ALA A 195 17.77 18.56 9.77
CA ALA A 195 18.94 17.97 10.43
C ALA A 195 18.63 16.59 11.02
N TYR A 196 17.50 16.43 11.72
CA TYR A 196 17.11 15.11 12.25
C TYR A 196 16.78 14.12 11.15
N PHE A 197 16.20 14.57 10.04
CA PHE A 197 15.98 13.72 8.87
C PHE A 197 17.31 13.15 8.33
N GLN A 198 18.35 13.99 8.20
CA GLN A 198 19.68 13.55 7.81
C GLN A 198 20.27 12.54 8.82
N MET A 199 20.22 12.87 10.11
CA MET A 199 20.72 11.97 11.16
C MET A 199 19.97 10.62 11.22
N LEU A 200 18.69 10.58 10.87
CA LEU A 200 17.91 9.34 10.75
C LEU A 200 18.36 8.50 9.56
N LEU A 201 18.77 9.12 8.46
CA LEU A 201 19.25 8.44 7.27
C LEU A 201 20.69 7.95 7.39
N ASP A 202 21.52 8.61 8.20
CA ASP A 202 22.93 8.24 8.42
C ASP A 202 23.12 6.75 8.75
N PRO A 203 22.37 6.13 9.69
CA PRO A 203 22.39 4.69 9.93
C PRO A 203 22.19 3.80 8.70
N LEU A 204 21.39 4.26 7.73
CA LEU A 204 21.13 3.53 6.49
C LEU A 204 22.26 3.69 5.47
N THR A 205 23.14 4.67 5.64
CA THR A 205 24.29 4.85 4.74
C THR A 205 25.37 3.81 4.97
N ASP A 206 25.60 3.35 6.20
CA ASP A 206 26.61 2.33 6.51
C ASP A 206 26.12 1.38 7.61
N LEU A 207 25.44 0.31 7.16
CA LEU A 207 24.96 -0.76 8.02
C LEU A 207 26.08 -1.42 8.83
N ARG A 208 27.32 -1.47 8.32
CA ARG A 208 28.45 -2.14 9.00
C ARG A 208 29.01 -1.32 10.16
N ARG A 209 28.90 0.01 10.10
CA ARG A 209 29.34 0.91 11.19
C ARG A 209 28.28 1.09 12.26
N THR A 210 27.02 0.90 11.91
CA THR A 210 25.92 1.11 12.84
C THR A 210 25.79 -0.10 13.76
N ARG A 211 26.21 0.05 15.03
CA ARG A 211 26.11 -1.00 16.05
C ARG A 211 24.64 -1.19 16.46
N PHE A 212 23.83 -1.79 15.60
CA PHE A 212 22.56 -2.36 16.04
C PHE A 212 22.86 -3.60 16.87
N SER A 213 22.07 -3.83 17.91
CA SER A 213 22.33 -4.84 18.94
C SER A 213 22.42 -6.29 18.45
N MET A 214 22.09 -6.59 17.19
CA MET A 214 22.19 -7.93 16.59
C MET A 214 22.36 -7.88 15.05
N LEU A 215 23.44 -7.28 14.54
CA LEU A 215 23.77 -7.50 13.11
C LEU A 215 24.20 -8.96 12.90
N PRO A 216 23.67 -9.66 11.88
CA PRO A 216 24.07 -11.03 11.62
C PRO A 216 25.51 -11.05 11.10
N ILE A 217 26.33 -11.93 11.68
CA ILE A 217 27.79 -12.01 11.45
C ILE A 217 28.11 -12.65 10.08
N VAL A 218 27.10 -13.23 9.43
CA VAL A 218 27.23 -14.05 8.22
C VAL A 218 27.10 -13.19 6.96
N PRO A 219 28.09 -13.17 6.04
CA PRO A 219 28.08 -12.34 4.83
C PRO A 219 26.81 -12.47 3.98
N GLU A 220 26.30 -13.69 3.81
CA GLU A 220 25.12 -14.02 3.02
C GLU A 220 23.87 -13.29 3.55
N THR A 221 23.67 -13.28 4.87
CA THR A 221 22.56 -12.55 5.50
C THR A 221 22.70 -11.04 5.38
N MET A 222 23.93 -10.52 5.27
CA MET A 222 24.17 -9.10 5.01
C MET A 222 23.83 -8.72 3.57
N TYR A 223 24.16 -9.58 2.60
CA TYR A 223 23.78 -9.37 1.20
C TYR A 223 22.26 -9.36 1.03
N GLU A 224 21.56 -10.33 1.62
CA GLU A 224 20.10 -10.35 1.57
C GLU A 224 19.49 -9.08 2.18
N GLU A 225 19.91 -8.68 3.38
CA GLU A 225 19.39 -7.49 4.05
C GLU A 225 19.71 -6.18 3.30
N HIS A 226 20.85 -6.09 2.63
CA HIS A 226 21.20 -4.94 1.81
C HIS A 226 20.35 -4.87 0.52
N GLY A 227 20.08 -6.00 -0.13
CA GLY A 227 19.14 -6.06 -1.26
C GLY A 227 17.72 -5.63 -0.86
N ILE A 228 17.24 -6.10 0.30
CA ILE A 228 15.95 -5.67 0.89
C ILE A 228 15.97 -4.17 1.21
N LEU A 229 17.09 -3.64 1.74
CA LEU A 229 17.24 -2.22 2.02
C LEU A 229 17.16 -1.37 0.74
N ILE A 230 17.87 -1.74 -0.33
CA ILE A 230 17.82 -1.02 -1.62
C ILE A 230 16.39 -0.98 -2.15
N LYS A 231 15.70 -2.13 -2.18
CA LYS A 231 14.30 -2.22 -2.60
C LYS A 231 13.40 -1.31 -1.77
N THR A 232 13.62 -1.27 -0.46
CA THR A 232 12.89 -0.42 0.48
C THR A 232 13.17 1.07 0.23
N LEU A 233 14.43 1.46 0.01
CA LEU A 233 14.84 2.83 -0.26
C LEU A 233 14.29 3.35 -1.60
N LEU A 234 14.26 2.52 -2.66
CA LEU A 234 13.64 2.87 -3.95
C LEU A 234 12.16 3.23 -3.75
N ARG A 235 11.40 2.34 -3.13
CA ARG A 235 9.97 2.55 -2.85
C ARG A 235 9.75 3.75 -1.92
N HIS A 236 10.54 3.85 -0.86
CA HIS A 236 10.41 4.92 0.14
C HIS A 236 10.70 6.29 -0.46
N THR A 237 11.77 6.42 -1.25
CA THR A 237 12.13 7.68 -1.94
C THR A 237 11.04 8.10 -2.91
N LYS A 238 10.58 7.16 -3.75
CA LYS A 238 9.46 7.40 -4.69
C LYS A 238 8.20 7.85 -3.95
N ASN A 239 7.83 7.15 -2.88
CA ASN A 239 6.65 7.48 -2.09
C ASN A 239 6.74 8.88 -1.47
N CYS A 240 7.88 9.25 -0.88
CA CYS A 240 8.05 10.58 -0.29
C CYS A 240 7.90 11.69 -1.33
N ILE A 241 8.55 11.56 -2.50
CA ILE A 241 8.46 12.57 -3.56
C ILE A 241 7.03 12.65 -4.13
N CYS A 242 6.35 11.51 -4.28
CA CYS A 242 4.95 11.47 -4.74
C CYS A 242 3.94 12.07 -3.74
N MET A 243 4.29 12.30 -2.47
CA MET A 243 3.35 12.85 -1.47
C MET A 243 2.99 14.32 -1.69
N GLN A 244 3.61 15.00 -2.68
CA GLN A 244 3.22 16.35 -3.07
C GLN A 244 1.73 16.39 -3.44
N GLY A 245 0.92 17.03 -2.59
CA GLY A 245 -0.52 17.27 -2.85
C GLY A 245 -1.51 16.39 -2.09
N VAL A 246 -1.08 15.43 -1.27
CA VAL A 246 -2.01 14.60 -0.46
C VAL A 246 -2.18 15.18 0.95
N THR A 247 -3.29 15.87 1.18
CA THR A 247 -3.73 16.30 2.51
C THR A 247 -4.58 15.20 3.15
N ASN A 248 -3.98 14.35 3.99
CA ASN A 248 -4.75 13.44 4.83
C ASN A 248 -5.38 14.23 5.98
N GLU A 249 -6.55 14.84 5.74
CA GLU A 249 -7.27 15.61 6.76
C GLU A 249 -8.19 14.74 7.64
N ASP A 250 -8.46 13.48 7.28
CA ASP A 250 -9.37 12.61 8.05
C ASP A 250 -8.73 11.26 8.42
N SER A 251 -7.95 11.23 9.49
CA SER A 251 -7.48 9.98 10.11
C SER A 251 -7.99 9.86 11.55
N THR A 252 -8.35 8.65 11.98
CA THR A 252 -8.69 8.34 13.38
C THR A 252 -7.56 8.74 14.35
N SER A 253 -6.33 8.74 13.87
CA SER A 253 -5.13 9.12 14.63
C SER A 253 -5.08 10.62 14.93
N ALA A 254 -5.57 11.46 14.02
CA ALA A 254 -5.73 12.88 14.27
C ALA A 254 -6.63 13.14 15.48
N THR A 255 -7.69 12.35 15.67
CA THR A 255 -8.59 12.46 16.83
C THR A 255 -7.86 12.19 18.15
N PHE A 256 -6.94 11.21 18.16
CA PHE A 256 -6.26 10.75 19.37
C PHE A 256 -5.03 11.56 19.77
N PHE A 257 -4.24 12.04 18.81
CA PHE A 257 -2.91 12.61 19.10
C PHE A 257 -2.82 14.12 18.89
N THR A 258 -3.85 14.76 18.34
CA THR A 258 -3.78 16.20 18.07
C THR A 258 -3.69 16.99 19.39
N LEU A 259 -2.58 17.70 19.56
CA LEU A 259 -2.37 18.66 20.65
C LEU A 259 -2.43 20.08 20.07
N GLY A 260 -3.39 20.88 20.54
CA GLY A 260 -3.66 22.23 20.06
C GLY A 260 -3.19 23.28 21.06
N LEU A 261 -2.11 23.97 20.73
CA LEU A 261 -1.68 25.18 21.44
C LEU A 261 -2.36 26.42 20.84
N ARG A 262 -2.86 27.33 21.69
CA ARG A 262 -3.72 28.46 21.30
C ARG A 262 -2.98 29.72 20.83
N ARG A 263 -1.65 29.72 20.72
CA ARG A 263 -0.90 31.00 20.76
C ARG A 263 -0.30 31.50 19.45
N TYR A 264 0.30 30.66 18.60
CA TYR A 264 1.01 31.14 17.39
C TYR A 264 0.78 30.24 16.17
N GLU A 265 0.32 30.85 15.08
CA GLU A 265 0.30 30.28 13.73
C GLU A 265 1.52 30.83 12.96
N ASP A 266 2.71 30.37 13.34
CA ASP A 266 3.95 30.73 12.64
C ASP A 266 4.10 29.85 11.39
N THR A 267 3.48 30.30 10.29
CA THR A 267 3.44 29.58 9.03
C THR A 267 4.62 29.94 8.15
N LEU A 268 5.33 28.94 7.63
CA LEU A 268 6.41 29.19 6.68
C LEU A 268 5.86 29.53 5.28
N PRO A 269 6.50 30.46 4.54
CA PRO A 269 6.20 30.69 3.13
C PRO A 269 6.36 29.43 2.28
N VAL A 270 5.59 29.35 1.20
CA VAL A 270 5.59 28.20 0.28
C VAL A 270 6.97 28.01 -0.38
N GLU A 271 7.70 29.09 -0.61
CA GLU A 271 9.05 29.09 -1.18
C GLU A 271 10.06 28.39 -0.26
N ASP A 272 10.04 28.70 1.03
CA ASP A 272 10.90 28.03 2.02
C ASP A 272 10.55 26.53 2.12
N ILE A 273 9.27 26.18 2.04
CA ILE A 273 8.82 24.77 2.04
C ILE A 273 9.35 24.02 0.80
N LYS A 274 9.34 24.66 -0.37
CA LYS A 274 9.91 24.07 -1.60
C LYS A 274 11.40 23.81 -1.43
N VAL A 275 12.16 24.76 -0.87
CA VAL A 275 13.61 24.59 -0.61
C VAL A 275 13.85 23.43 0.36
N ILE A 276 13.10 23.36 1.46
CA ILE A 276 13.21 22.28 2.45
C ILE A 276 12.91 20.93 1.80
N THR A 277 11.79 20.81 1.06
CA THR A 277 11.36 19.53 0.47
C THR A 277 12.30 19.06 -0.64
N GLN A 278 12.85 19.97 -1.44
CA GLN A 278 13.94 19.67 -2.38
C GLN A 278 15.17 19.12 -1.65
N LYS A 279 15.57 19.76 -0.54
CA LYS A 279 16.71 19.29 0.27
C LYS A 279 16.47 17.88 0.81
N LEU A 280 15.29 17.60 1.36
CA LEU A 280 14.94 16.26 1.85
C LEU A 280 14.99 15.20 0.73
N ALA A 281 14.48 15.53 -0.46
CA ALA A 281 14.49 14.62 -1.59
C ALA A 281 15.93 14.34 -2.07
N GLN A 282 16.80 15.35 -2.09
CA GLN A 282 18.22 15.20 -2.41
C GLN A 282 18.94 14.27 -1.42
N GLU A 283 18.65 14.38 -0.12
CA GLU A 283 19.24 13.49 0.89
C GLU A 283 18.80 12.02 0.70
N LEU A 284 17.52 11.77 0.41
CA LEU A 284 17.03 10.43 0.09
C LEU A 284 17.71 9.84 -1.16
N ILE A 285 17.81 10.64 -2.21
CA ILE A 285 18.50 10.28 -3.45
C ILE A 285 19.97 9.97 -3.20
N ALA A 286 20.65 10.76 -2.36
CA ALA A 286 22.06 10.55 -2.02
C ALA A 286 22.28 9.23 -1.26
N VAL A 287 21.41 8.92 -0.28
CA VAL A 287 21.48 7.67 0.49
C VAL A 287 21.22 6.46 -0.40
N LEU A 288 20.20 6.53 -1.25
CA LEU A 288 19.89 5.49 -2.23
C LEU A 288 21.08 5.25 -3.17
N LEU A 289 21.64 6.32 -3.74
CA LEU A 289 22.78 6.21 -4.64
C LEU A 289 24.00 5.60 -3.94
N ASN A 290 24.25 5.97 -2.68
CA ASN A 290 25.36 5.42 -1.90
C ASN A 290 25.18 3.92 -1.64
N GLN A 291 23.96 3.44 -1.34
CA GLN A 291 23.71 2.01 -1.19
C GLN A 291 23.91 1.25 -2.51
N ILE A 292 23.36 1.77 -3.61
CA ILE A 292 23.49 1.14 -4.93
C ILE A 292 24.97 1.00 -5.33
N LYS A 293 25.80 2.01 -5.05
CA LYS A 293 27.24 1.99 -5.33
C LYS A 293 28.03 0.97 -4.51
N LYS A 294 27.48 0.49 -3.40
CA LYS A 294 28.15 -0.49 -2.52
C LYS A 294 27.96 -1.93 -2.99
N VAL A 295 27.03 -2.17 -3.90
CA VAL A 295 26.73 -3.50 -4.41
C VAL A 295 27.89 -3.98 -5.26
N ASP A 296 28.46 -5.12 -4.90
CA ASP A 296 29.47 -5.80 -5.69
C ASP A 296 28.87 -6.98 -6.49
N CYS A 297 29.70 -7.61 -7.33
CA CYS A 297 29.24 -8.72 -8.15
C CYS A 297 28.84 -9.96 -7.35
N HIS A 298 29.50 -10.24 -6.21
CA HIS A 298 29.18 -11.42 -5.40
C HIS A 298 27.81 -11.26 -4.75
N GLU A 299 27.54 -10.07 -4.20
CA GLU A 299 26.25 -9.72 -3.66
C GLU A 299 25.15 -9.80 -4.73
N TYR A 300 25.41 -9.24 -5.92
CA TYR A 300 24.44 -9.27 -7.02
C TYR A 300 24.12 -10.70 -7.49
N PHE A 301 25.12 -11.59 -7.59
CA PHE A 301 24.91 -13.00 -7.94
C PHE A 301 24.19 -13.76 -6.84
N TYR A 302 24.51 -13.49 -5.57
CA TYR A 302 23.83 -14.09 -4.43
C TYR A 302 22.33 -13.80 -4.44
N TRP A 303 21.93 -12.58 -4.80
CA TRP A 303 20.50 -12.22 -4.92
C TRP A 303 19.75 -13.01 -5.99
N ALA A 304 20.43 -13.65 -6.95
CA ALA A 304 19.78 -14.51 -7.93
C ALA A 304 19.37 -15.87 -7.34
N GLU A 305 20.02 -16.28 -6.25
CA GLU A 305 19.81 -17.56 -5.57
C GLU A 305 18.83 -17.47 -4.39
N VAL A 306 18.46 -16.25 -3.97
CA VAL A 306 17.55 -15.99 -2.86
C VAL A 306 16.21 -15.50 -3.37
N ASP A 307 15.12 -16.06 -2.84
CA ASP A 307 13.76 -15.65 -3.16
C ASP A 307 13.43 -14.27 -2.56
N ASP A 308 12.60 -13.50 -3.25
CA ASP A 308 12.14 -12.23 -2.73
C ASP A 308 11.13 -12.43 -1.58
N THR A 309 11.37 -11.74 -0.46
CA THR A 309 10.51 -11.80 0.75
C THR A 309 9.06 -11.38 0.52
N ASP A 310 8.84 -10.58 -0.52
CA ASP A 310 7.55 -10.01 -0.90
C ASP A 310 6.84 -10.85 -1.99
N ASN A 311 7.61 -11.54 -2.82
CA ASN A 311 7.13 -12.40 -3.90
C ASN A 311 8.08 -13.59 -4.08
N PHE A 312 7.79 -14.68 -3.38
CA PHE A 312 8.59 -15.91 -3.44
C PHE A 312 8.65 -16.56 -4.84
N ALA A 313 7.87 -16.07 -5.83
CA ALA A 313 7.94 -16.56 -7.21
C ALA A 313 9.12 -15.98 -8.00
N ILE A 314 9.80 -14.95 -7.49
CA ILE A 314 10.94 -14.31 -8.16
C ILE A 314 12.13 -14.20 -7.21
N SER A 315 13.34 -14.17 -7.77
CA SER A 315 14.54 -13.91 -6.99
C SER A 315 14.58 -12.45 -6.50
N LEU A 316 15.32 -12.21 -5.42
CA LEU A 316 15.57 -10.88 -4.89
C LEU A 316 16.22 -9.98 -5.95
N GLN A 317 17.13 -10.53 -6.75
CA GLN A 317 17.76 -9.83 -7.88
C GLN A 317 16.70 -9.31 -8.85
N ARG A 318 15.74 -10.16 -9.21
CA ARG A 318 14.66 -9.81 -10.14
C ARG A 318 13.73 -8.77 -9.55
N ALA A 319 13.39 -8.89 -8.26
CA ALA A 319 12.56 -7.91 -7.56
C ALA A 319 13.23 -6.53 -7.51
N ILE A 320 14.54 -6.46 -7.26
CA ILE A 320 15.32 -5.21 -7.29
C ILE A 320 15.33 -4.62 -8.70
N ALA A 321 15.58 -5.43 -9.73
CA ALA A 321 15.58 -4.98 -11.13
C ALA A 321 14.23 -4.33 -11.53
N ILE A 322 13.12 -4.92 -11.09
CA ILE A 322 11.78 -4.38 -11.28
C ILE A 322 11.63 -3.00 -10.61
N GLU A 323 12.00 -2.88 -9.34
CA GLU A 323 11.88 -1.61 -8.62
C GLU A 323 12.83 -0.52 -9.19
N CYS A 324 14.01 -0.91 -9.68
CA CYS A 324 14.92 -0.01 -10.40
C CYS A 324 14.26 0.53 -11.68
N GLN A 325 13.64 -0.33 -12.48
CA GLN A 325 12.94 0.09 -13.70
C GLN A 325 11.76 1.02 -13.38
N ASP A 326 10.94 0.66 -12.40
CA ASP A 326 9.83 1.48 -11.91
C ASP A 326 10.28 2.85 -11.36
N PHE A 327 11.51 2.93 -10.85
CA PHE A 327 12.11 4.16 -10.36
C PHE A 327 12.70 5.01 -11.50
N ILE A 328 13.33 4.39 -12.50
CA ILE A 328 13.78 5.07 -13.73
C ILE A 328 12.60 5.75 -14.43
N ASP A 329 11.48 5.04 -14.58
CA ASP A 329 10.28 5.61 -15.21
C ASP A 329 9.62 6.68 -14.34
N PHE A 330 9.81 6.62 -13.03
CA PHE A 330 9.40 7.68 -12.10
C PHE A 330 10.28 8.94 -12.25
N MET A 331 11.60 8.79 -12.42
CA MET A 331 12.53 9.92 -12.61
C MET A 331 12.25 10.74 -13.87
N LYS A 332 11.58 10.17 -14.88
CA LYS A 332 11.17 10.87 -16.11
C LYS A 332 9.97 11.81 -15.93
N ARG A 333 9.31 11.78 -14.76
CA ARG A 333 8.11 12.61 -14.49
C ARG A 333 8.52 14.00 -13.99
N ASP A 334 7.72 15.02 -14.32
CA ASP A 334 7.96 16.43 -13.94
C ASP A 334 8.00 16.70 -12.42
N ILE A 335 7.49 15.77 -11.62
CA ILE A 335 7.48 15.86 -10.14
C ILE A 335 8.84 15.52 -9.51
N PHE A 336 9.77 14.94 -10.28
CA PHE A 336 11.08 14.60 -9.76
C PHE A 336 11.93 15.88 -9.58
N PRO A 337 12.60 16.08 -8.43
CA PRO A 337 13.17 17.39 -8.08
C PRO A 337 14.18 17.93 -9.10
N GLU A 338 15.13 17.09 -9.52
CA GLU A 338 16.18 17.42 -10.50
C GLU A 338 16.64 16.15 -11.20
N ARG A 339 16.99 16.23 -12.48
CA ARG A 339 17.51 15.09 -13.24
C ARG A 339 18.85 14.62 -12.66
N ASN A 340 18.96 13.33 -12.36
CA ASN A 340 20.18 12.71 -11.83
C ASN A 340 20.66 11.60 -12.77
N ASP A 341 21.45 11.98 -13.78
CA ASP A 341 21.95 11.05 -14.80
C ASP A 341 22.80 9.93 -14.20
N HIS A 342 23.58 10.24 -13.17
CA HIS A 342 24.45 9.26 -12.50
C HIS A 342 23.61 8.18 -11.79
N LEU A 343 22.54 8.56 -11.09
CA LEU A 343 21.63 7.60 -10.48
C LEU A 343 20.92 6.75 -11.55
N GLU A 344 20.44 7.38 -12.63
CA GLU A 344 19.78 6.67 -13.73
C GLU A 344 20.71 5.62 -14.34
N GLU A 345 21.98 5.96 -14.59
CA GLU A 345 22.99 5.03 -15.10
C GLU A 345 23.22 3.85 -14.14
N CYS A 346 23.39 4.12 -12.84
CA CYS A 346 23.51 3.05 -11.85
C CYS A 346 22.27 2.14 -11.84
N LEU A 347 21.05 2.68 -11.89
CA LEU A 347 19.83 1.89 -11.89
C LEU A 347 19.69 1.01 -13.15
N LYS A 348 20.11 1.52 -14.32
CA LYS A 348 20.12 0.76 -15.58
C LYS A 348 20.99 -0.48 -15.50
N GLN A 349 22.11 -0.42 -14.77
CA GLN A 349 22.99 -1.59 -14.56
C GLN A 349 22.26 -2.75 -13.87
N PHE A 350 21.29 -2.45 -12.99
CA PHE A 350 20.48 -3.48 -12.31
C PHE A 350 19.24 -3.90 -13.11
N ALA A 351 18.56 -2.95 -13.76
CA ALA A 351 17.36 -3.23 -14.57
C ALA A 351 17.67 -4.03 -15.85
N GLY A 352 18.90 -3.88 -16.37
CA GLY A 352 19.34 -4.42 -17.65
C GLY A 352 18.98 -3.50 -18.82
N ASP A 353 19.76 -3.58 -19.90
CA ASP A 353 19.56 -2.77 -21.10
C ASP A 353 18.42 -3.37 -21.94
N ARG A 354 17.18 -3.05 -21.60
CA ARG A 354 15.99 -3.53 -22.33
C ARG A 354 15.57 -2.53 -23.37
N GLN A 355 15.32 -3.01 -24.59
CA GLN A 355 14.65 -2.21 -25.61
C GLN A 355 13.22 -1.89 -25.14
N ALA A 356 12.72 -0.70 -25.46
CA ALA A 356 11.39 -0.20 -25.05
C ALA A 356 10.19 -1.08 -25.47
N THR A 357 10.43 -2.14 -26.25
CA THR A 357 9.45 -3.09 -26.76
C THR A 357 9.42 -4.42 -26.01
N GLU A 358 10.38 -4.72 -25.14
CA GLU A 358 10.38 -5.93 -24.33
C GLU A 358 9.62 -5.69 -23.02
N SER A 359 8.55 -6.47 -22.81
CA SER A 359 7.79 -6.46 -21.56
C SER A 359 8.72 -6.62 -20.35
N VAL A 360 8.65 -5.66 -19.42
CA VAL A 360 9.45 -5.69 -18.19
C VAL A 360 9.08 -6.88 -17.33
N PHE A 361 7.84 -7.38 -17.42
CA PHE A 361 7.28 -8.36 -16.49
C PHE A 361 6.94 -9.71 -17.16
N THR A 362 6.99 -10.80 -16.40
CA THR A 362 6.31 -12.06 -16.76
C THR A 362 4.82 -11.95 -16.46
N ILE A 363 4.00 -12.86 -16.99
CA ILE A 363 2.56 -12.92 -16.66
C ILE A 363 2.32 -13.09 -15.15
N GLN A 364 3.19 -13.83 -14.44
CA GLN A 364 3.15 -13.95 -12.98
C GLN A 364 3.47 -12.61 -12.28
N GLU A 365 4.50 -11.91 -12.76
CA GLU A 365 4.89 -10.62 -12.19
C GLU A 365 3.85 -9.52 -12.43
N LEU A 366 3.19 -9.52 -13.61
CA LEU A 366 2.09 -8.59 -13.90
C LEU A 366 0.93 -8.78 -12.92
N ARG A 367 0.51 -10.04 -12.69
CA ARG A 367 -0.54 -10.35 -11.71
C ARG A 367 -0.18 -9.82 -10.33
N TYR A 368 1.06 -10.08 -9.88
CA TYR A 368 1.54 -9.58 -8.61
C TYR A 368 1.51 -8.05 -8.51
N CYS A 369 1.96 -7.34 -9.55
CA CYS A 369 1.93 -5.88 -9.56
C CYS A 369 0.50 -5.32 -9.44
N ILE A 370 -0.47 -5.98 -10.09
CA ILE A 370 -1.89 -5.62 -10.05
C ILE A 370 -2.47 -5.84 -8.65
N VAL A 371 -2.20 -6.98 -7.99
CA VAL A 371 -2.63 -7.22 -6.58
C VAL A 371 -2.12 -6.11 -5.66
N ASN A 372 -0.93 -5.61 -5.94
CA ASN A 372 -0.27 -4.57 -5.13
C ASN A 372 -0.61 -3.14 -5.55
N GLY A 373 -1.68 -2.95 -6.32
CA GLY A 373 -2.25 -1.64 -6.63
C GLY A 373 -1.61 -0.91 -7.81
N LYS A 374 -0.68 -1.53 -8.55
CA LYS A 374 -0.11 -0.98 -9.80
C LYS A 374 -1.01 -1.36 -10.98
N LEU A 375 -2.16 -0.71 -11.06
CA LEU A 375 -3.27 -1.03 -11.96
C LEU A 375 -2.99 -0.65 -13.42
N GLU A 376 -1.99 0.21 -13.67
CA GLU A 376 -1.48 0.53 -15.00
C GLU A 376 -1.04 -0.72 -15.78
N TYR A 377 -0.55 -1.75 -15.09
CA TYR A 377 -0.12 -3.02 -15.68
C TYR A 377 -1.26 -3.96 -16.04
N PHE A 378 -2.50 -3.64 -15.64
CA PHE A 378 -3.68 -4.43 -16.03
C PHE A 378 -3.87 -4.42 -17.54
N LYS A 379 -3.62 -3.30 -18.21
CA LYS A 379 -3.73 -3.21 -19.68
C LYS A 379 -2.72 -4.14 -20.35
N GLU A 380 -1.48 -4.14 -19.89
CA GLU A 380 -0.42 -4.99 -20.42
C GLU A 380 -0.73 -6.48 -20.21
N LEU A 381 -1.27 -6.85 -19.05
CA LEU A 381 -1.74 -8.21 -18.80
C LEU A 381 -2.78 -8.63 -19.84
N MET A 382 -3.78 -7.76 -20.11
CA MET A 382 -4.82 -8.02 -21.10
C MET A 382 -4.28 -8.08 -22.53
N ASP A 383 -3.35 -7.21 -22.91
CA ASP A 383 -2.75 -7.21 -24.25
C ASP A 383 -1.96 -8.50 -24.54
N ARG A 384 -1.42 -9.14 -23.50
CA ARG A 384 -0.65 -10.40 -23.58
C ARG A 384 -1.51 -11.66 -23.38
N TYR A 385 -2.81 -11.59 -23.67
CA TYR A 385 -3.75 -12.71 -23.51
C TYR A 385 -3.34 -14.01 -24.21
N LYS A 386 -2.52 -13.94 -25.26
CA LYS A 386 -2.00 -15.13 -25.97
C LYS A 386 -1.00 -15.95 -25.16
N GLU A 387 -0.44 -15.36 -24.10
CA GLU A 387 0.55 -15.99 -23.21
C GLU A 387 -0.10 -16.49 -21.91
N TRP A 388 -1.42 -16.34 -21.77
CA TRP A 388 -2.13 -16.73 -20.56
C TRP A 388 -2.28 -18.24 -20.43
N ASP A 389 -2.22 -18.71 -19.19
CA ASP A 389 -2.57 -20.05 -18.76
C ASP A 389 -3.80 -20.02 -17.82
N GLU A 390 -4.23 -21.20 -17.35
CA GLU A 390 -5.36 -21.35 -16.42
C GLU A 390 -5.21 -20.47 -15.17
N SER A 391 -3.98 -20.30 -14.68
CA SER A 391 -3.70 -19.53 -13.47
C SER A 391 -4.04 -18.04 -13.62
N VAL A 392 -4.06 -17.50 -14.85
CA VAL A 392 -4.50 -16.11 -15.09
C VAL A 392 -6.02 -15.99 -14.94
N LEU A 393 -6.78 -17.00 -15.35
CA LEU A 393 -8.22 -17.01 -15.15
C LEU A 393 -8.58 -17.09 -13.66
N ASP A 394 -7.92 -17.98 -12.92
CA ASP A 394 -8.09 -18.10 -11.47
C ASP A 394 -7.82 -16.76 -10.78
N PHE A 395 -6.73 -16.08 -11.18
CA PHE A 395 -6.40 -14.74 -10.70
C PHE A 395 -7.52 -13.72 -10.99
N LEU A 396 -7.98 -13.62 -12.23
CA LEU A 396 -9.05 -12.68 -12.61
C LEU A 396 -10.36 -12.97 -11.88
N GLU A 397 -10.61 -14.25 -11.60
CA GLU A 397 -11.79 -14.75 -10.93
C GLU A 397 -11.76 -14.46 -9.42
N GLU A 398 -10.64 -14.72 -8.75
CA GLU A 398 -10.41 -14.40 -7.34
C GLU A 398 -10.45 -12.88 -7.10
N HIS A 399 -9.94 -12.09 -8.06
CA HIS A 399 -9.79 -10.65 -7.94
C HIS A 399 -10.82 -9.89 -8.79
N MET A 400 -11.99 -10.49 -8.98
CA MET A 400 -13.04 -9.99 -9.88
C MET A 400 -13.43 -8.53 -9.61
N GLN A 401 -13.54 -8.11 -8.35
CA GLN A 401 -13.91 -6.74 -7.99
C GLN A 401 -12.89 -5.71 -8.49
N LEU A 402 -11.59 -6.02 -8.33
CA LEU A 402 -10.50 -5.19 -8.84
C LEU A 402 -10.50 -5.16 -10.37
N CYS A 403 -10.67 -6.32 -11.01
CA CYS A 403 -10.68 -6.42 -12.46
C CYS A 403 -11.84 -5.64 -13.09
N VAL A 404 -13.03 -5.69 -12.49
CA VAL A 404 -14.22 -4.97 -12.98
C VAL A 404 -14.04 -3.46 -12.90
N ALA A 405 -13.39 -2.95 -11.86
CA ALA A 405 -13.13 -1.51 -11.73
C ALA A 405 -12.20 -0.96 -12.82
N HIS A 406 -11.32 -1.80 -13.38
CA HIS A 406 -10.27 -1.40 -14.32
C HIS A 406 -10.43 -1.97 -15.74
N MET A 407 -11.43 -2.81 -15.97
CA MET A 407 -11.73 -3.34 -17.29
C MET A 407 -12.34 -2.26 -18.20
N THR A 408 -11.66 -1.98 -19.32
CA THR A 408 -12.22 -1.17 -20.41
C THR A 408 -12.97 -2.05 -21.41
N LYS A 409 -13.80 -1.43 -22.27
CA LYS A 409 -14.49 -2.12 -23.38
C LYS A 409 -13.53 -2.92 -24.29
N TYR A 410 -12.31 -2.43 -24.46
CA TYR A 410 -11.26 -3.09 -25.23
C TYR A 410 -10.79 -4.37 -24.49
N ASN A 411 -10.42 -4.24 -23.21
CA ASN A 411 -9.99 -5.36 -22.36
C ASN A 411 -11.05 -6.46 -22.28
N THR A 412 -12.33 -6.11 -22.13
CA THR A 412 -13.42 -7.11 -22.06
C THR A 412 -13.59 -7.92 -23.35
N SER A 413 -13.25 -7.34 -24.51
CA SER A 413 -13.31 -8.07 -25.78
C SER A 413 -12.17 -9.10 -25.87
N THR A 414 -11.03 -8.79 -25.25
CA THR A 414 -9.88 -9.69 -25.18
C THR A 414 -10.16 -11.00 -24.45
N LEU A 415 -11.10 -11.02 -23.49
CA LEU A 415 -11.50 -12.25 -22.81
C LEU A 415 -12.10 -13.29 -23.76
N LEU A 416 -12.95 -12.86 -24.71
CA LEU A 416 -13.49 -13.76 -25.72
C LEU A 416 -12.44 -14.16 -26.77
N GLU A 417 -11.52 -13.26 -27.11
CA GLU A 417 -10.38 -13.58 -27.96
C GLU A 417 -9.47 -14.63 -27.33
N TYR A 418 -9.26 -14.57 -26.01
CA TYR A 418 -8.55 -15.61 -25.26
C TYR A 418 -9.28 -16.95 -25.37
N VAL A 419 -10.60 -16.99 -25.17
CA VAL A 419 -11.38 -18.23 -25.36
C VAL A 419 -11.18 -18.79 -26.77
N TYR A 420 -11.23 -17.94 -27.80
CA TYR A 420 -10.97 -18.37 -29.19
C TYR A 420 -9.56 -18.94 -29.37
N VAL A 421 -8.52 -18.20 -28.95
CA VAL A 421 -7.12 -18.63 -29.09
C VAL A 421 -6.89 -19.94 -28.33
N PHE A 422 -7.40 -20.04 -27.11
CA PHE A 422 -7.26 -21.22 -26.27
C PHE A 422 -7.94 -22.44 -26.88
N THR A 423 -9.16 -22.28 -27.41
CA THR A 423 -9.95 -23.38 -28.01
C THR A 423 -9.45 -23.79 -29.39
N THR A 424 -8.75 -22.91 -30.12
CA THR A 424 -8.19 -23.22 -31.44
C THR A 424 -6.78 -23.78 -31.39
N GLN A 425 -5.94 -23.32 -30.46
CA GLN A 425 -4.54 -23.75 -30.36
C GLN A 425 -4.37 -25.04 -29.57
N ASN A 426 -5.29 -25.35 -28.66
CA ASN A 426 -5.14 -26.49 -27.80
C ASN A 426 -6.18 -27.58 -28.11
N LEU A 427 -5.71 -28.79 -28.41
CA LEU A 427 -6.50 -30.01 -28.68
C LEU A 427 -7.21 -30.58 -27.43
N TRP A 428 -7.73 -29.72 -26.54
CA TRP A 428 -8.38 -30.16 -25.30
C TRP A 428 -9.81 -30.67 -25.52
N SER A 429 -10.30 -31.44 -24.55
CA SER A 429 -11.66 -31.98 -24.57
C SER A 429 -12.73 -30.89 -24.51
N LYS A 430 -13.89 -31.17 -25.11
CA LYS A 430 -15.11 -30.34 -25.06
C LYS A 430 -15.48 -29.88 -23.63
N LEU A 431 -15.20 -30.71 -22.62
CA LEU A 431 -15.45 -30.40 -21.21
C LEU A 431 -14.58 -29.25 -20.70
N TYR A 432 -13.31 -29.21 -21.13
CA TYR A 432 -12.36 -28.21 -20.69
C TYR A 432 -12.59 -26.86 -21.39
N SER A 433 -12.91 -26.87 -22.70
CA SER A 433 -13.35 -25.66 -23.40
C SER A 433 -14.62 -25.05 -22.80
N SER A 434 -15.54 -25.89 -22.32
CA SER A 434 -16.73 -25.47 -21.59
C SER A 434 -16.39 -24.82 -20.24
N PHE A 435 -15.42 -25.37 -19.51
CA PHE A 435 -14.94 -24.79 -18.24
C PHE A 435 -14.36 -23.38 -18.43
N ILE A 436 -13.42 -23.22 -19.36
CA ILE A 436 -12.80 -21.93 -19.67
C ILE A 436 -13.83 -20.89 -20.11
N LEU A 437 -14.75 -21.27 -21.01
CA LEU A 437 -15.83 -20.39 -21.44
C LEU A 437 -16.71 -19.97 -20.25
N LYS A 438 -17.03 -20.90 -19.33
CA LYS A 438 -17.84 -20.60 -18.15
C LYS A 438 -17.17 -19.62 -17.21
N SER A 439 -15.86 -19.74 -16.97
CA SER A 439 -15.10 -18.78 -16.16
C SER A 439 -15.10 -17.38 -16.80
N VAL A 440 -14.87 -17.30 -18.12
CA VAL A 440 -14.93 -16.03 -18.85
C VAL A 440 -16.34 -15.41 -18.84
N LEU A 441 -17.40 -16.21 -19.05
CA LEU A 441 -18.78 -15.73 -18.96
C LEU A 441 -19.13 -15.26 -17.55
N ARG A 442 -18.56 -15.88 -16.51
CA ARG A 442 -18.72 -15.42 -15.14
C ARG A 442 -18.10 -14.04 -14.95
N ILE A 443 -16.90 -13.80 -15.46
CA ILE A 443 -16.27 -12.47 -15.46
C ILE A 443 -17.16 -11.47 -16.20
N LEU A 444 -17.62 -11.80 -17.41
CA LEU A 444 -18.49 -10.94 -18.24
C LEU A 444 -19.91 -10.74 -17.67
N SER A 445 -20.34 -11.53 -16.69
CA SER A 445 -21.64 -11.35 -16.02
C SER A 445 -21.74 -10.01 -15.26
N THR A 446 -20.59 -9.44 -14.90
CA THR A 446 -20.48 -8.15 -14.18
C THR A 446 -20.65 -6.93 -15.11
N VAL A 447 -20.41 -7.11 -16.40
CA VAL A 447 -20.55 -6.07 -17.44
C VAL A 447 -22.03 -5.88 -17.76
N ASN A 448 -22.52 -4.65 -17.98
CA ASN A 448 -23.94 -4.44 -18.28
C ASN A 448 -24.37 -5.15 -19.60
N VAL A 449 -25.67 -5.42 -19.75
CA VAL A 449 -26.19 -6.22 -20.88
C VAL A 449 -25.90 -5.58 -22.26
N MET A 450 -25.85 -4.26 -22.33
CA MET A 450 -25.59 -3.53 -23.59
C MET A 450 -24.14 -3.61 -24.03
N GLU A 451 -23.22 -3.56 -23.08
CA GLU A 451 -21.81 -3.77 -23.32
C GLU A 451 -21.53 -5.22 -23.68
N PHE A 452 -22.16 -6.17 -22.97
CA PHE A 452 -22.08 -7.59 -23.31
C PHE A 452 -22.58 -7.87 -24.73
N TYR A 453 -23.68 -7.24 -25.16
CA TYR A 453 -24.16 -7.29 -26.55
C TYR A 453 -23.10 -6.82 -27.55
N CYS A 454 -22.47 -5.66 -27.31
CA CYS A 454 -21.45 -5.12 -28.20
C CYS A 454 -20.22 -6.04 -28.30
N ILE A 455 -19.80 -6.63 -27.18
CA ILE A 455 -18.68 -7.56 -27.11
C ILE A 455 -18.98 -8.84 -27.90
N VAL A 456 -20.15 -9.46 -27.64
CA VAL A 456 -20.61 -10.67 -28.33
C VAL A 456 -20.76 -10.42 -29.83
N LEU A 457 -21.30 -9.28 -30.25
CA LEU A 457 -21.40 -8.93 -31.67
C LEU A 457 -20.03 -8.81 -32.34
N ARG A 458 -19.08 -8.11 -31.73
CA ARG A 458 -17.74 -7.95 -32.30
C ARG A 458 -17.06 -9.30 -32.49
N TYR A 459 -17.17 -10.16 -31.50
CA TYR A 459 -16.68 -11.54 -31.59
C TYR A 459 -17.37 -12.31 -32.71
N ALA A 460 -18.71 -12.29 -32.73
CA ALA A 460 -19.50 -13.02 -33.72
C ALA A 460 -19.23 -12.58 -35.15
N ILE A 461 -19.03 -11.28 -35.40
CA ILE A 461 -18.67 -10.73 -36.71
C ILE A 461 -17.27 -11.20 -37.12
N LYS A 462 -16.31 -11.15 -36.18
CA LYS A 462 -14.91 -11.48 -36.45
C LYS A 462 -14.70 -12.97 -36.73
N HIS A 463 -15.40 -13.84 -36.00
CA HIS A 463 -15.20 -15.30 -36.03
C HIS A 463 -16.40 -16.06 -36.64
N VAL A 464 -17.21 -15.41 -37.49
CA VAL A 464 -18.48 -15.99 -38.01
C VAL A 464 -18.29 -17.27 -38.84
N HIS A 465 -17.10 -17.45 -39.40
CA HIS A 465 -16.79 -18.57 -40.30
C HIS A 465 -16.06 -19.72 -39.62
N ASP A 466 -15.40 -19.45 -38.49
CA ASP A 466 -14.42 -20.33 -37.85
C ASP A 466 -14.57 -20.36 -36.32
N ASN A 467 -15.79 -20.12 -35.82
CA ASN A 467 -16.08 -20.13 -34.38
C ASN A 467 -15.92 -21.55 -33.75
N PRO A 468 -14.88 -21.78 -32.92
CA PRO A 468 -14.64 -23.07 -32.28
C PRO A 468 -15.71 -23.43 -31.23
N LEU A 469 -16.48 -22.44 -30.75
CA LEU A 469 -17.51 -22.63 -29.73
C LEU A 469 -18.79 -23.27 -30.28
N THR A 470 -18.91 -23.41 -31.60
CA THR A 470 -20.07 -24.00 -32.27
C THR A 470 -20.38 -25.41 -31.75
N GLU A 471 -19.37 -26.18 -31.38
CA GLU A 471 -19.54 -27.53 -30.84
C GLU A 471 -20.23 -27.56 -29.47
N LEU A 472 -20.12 -26.48 -28.68
CA LEU A 472 -20.75 -26.36 -27.37
C LEU A 472 -22.24 -25.97 -27.46
N TYR A 473 -22.71 -25.53 -28.64
CA TYR A 473 -24.10 -25.16 -28.85
C TYR A 473 -25.04 -26.37 -28.83
N SER A 474 -26.18 -26.22 -28.17
CA SER A 474 -27.26 -27.20 -28.14
C SER A 474 -28.56 -26.57 -28.64
N GLU A 475 -28.94 -26.88 -29.88
CA GLU A 475 -30.19 -26.40 -30.48
C GLU A 475 -31.41 -26.82 -29.65
N LYS A 476 -31.42 -28.05 -29.13
CA LYS A 476 -32.49 -28.56 -28.28
C LYS A 476 -32.66 -27.72 -27.01
N ALA A 477 -31.56 -27.40 -26.34
CA ALA A 477 -31.60 -26.60 -25.11
C ALA A 477 -32.06 -25.16 -25.40
N PHE A 478 -31.56 -24.55 -26.48
CA PHE A 478 -31.97 -23.21 -26.88
C PHE A 478 -33.46 -23.15 -27.25
N MET A 479 -33.96 -24.13 -28.01
CA MET A 479 -35.38 -24.22 -28.35
C MET A 479 -36.26 -24.43 -27.13
N GLN A 480 -35.83 -25.24 -26.16
CA GLN A 480 -36.55 -25.45 -24.90
C GLN A 480 -36.60 -24.15 -24.06
N PHE A 481 -35.51 -23.40 -24.01
CA PHE A 481 -35.48 -22.08 -23.37
C PHE A 481 -36.46 -21.11 -24.05
N VAL A 482 -36.44 -21.03 -25.38
CA VAL A 482 -37.35 -20.14 -26.13
C VAL A 482 -38.81 -20.53 -25.93
N ALA A 483 -39.14 -21.82 -25.86
CA ALA A 483 -40.51 -22.30 -25.65
C ALA A 483 -41.02 -22.09 -24.22
N SER A 484 -40.13 -22.04 -23.22
CA SER A 484 -40.51 -21.98 -21.81
C SER A 484 -40.63 -20.56 -21.25
N ASN A 485 -40.08 -19.55 -21.92
CA ASN A 485 -39.94 -18.20 -21.39
C ASN A 485 -40.77 -17.17 -22.16
N LYS A 486 -41.70 -16.50 -21.45
CA LYS A 486 -42.69 -15.61 -22.10
C LYS A 486 -42.23 -14.16 -22.31
N ASN A 487 -41.12 -13.73 -21.73
CA ASN A 487 -40.64 -12.33 -21.78
C ASN A 487 -39.10 -12.22 -21.90
N ILE A 488 -38.59 -11.98 -23.12
CA ILE A 488 -37.15 -11.84 -23.40
C ILE A 488 -36.58 -10.47 -22.97
N CYS A 489 -37.44 -9.49 -22.63
CA CYS A 489 -36.99 -8.13 -22.29
C CYS A 489 -36.29 -8.04 -20.93
N GLU A 490 -36.27 -9.12 -20.15
CA GLU A 490 -35.58 -9.18 -18.86
C GLU A 490 -34.07 -9.40 -19.08
N HIS A 491 -33.25 -8.63 -18.35
CA HIS A 491 -31.80 -8.58 -18.55
C HIS A 491 -31.10 -9.96 -18.55
N HIS A 492 -31.55 -10.89 -17.71
CA HIS A 492 -30.97 -12.24 -17.61
C HIS A 492 -31.37 -13.12 -18.81
N MET A 493 -32.58 -12.94 -19.35
CA MET A 493 -33.05 -13.66 -20.55
C MET A 493 -32.29 -13.19 -21.79
N MET A 494 -32.06 -11.88 -21.92
CA MET A 494 -31.24 -11.33 -23.02
C MET A 494 -29.80 -11.83 -22.97
N ARG A 495 -29.19 -11.93 -21.78
CA ARG A 495 -27.85 -12.52 -21.64
C ARG A 495 -27.81 -13.96 -22.11
N TYR A 496 -28.79 -14.78 -21.75
CA TYR A 496 -28.85 -16.17 -22.19
C TYR A 496 -28.95 -16.28 -23.72
N VAL A 497 -29.72 -15.40 -24.37
CA VAL A 497 -29.78 -15.33 -25.84
C VAL A 497 -28.42 -14.95 -26.43
N LEU A 498 -27.72 -13.98 -25.82
CA LEU A 498 -26.39 -13.54 -26.26
C LEU A 498 -25.31 -14.61 -26.05
N GLU A 499 -25.37 -15.37 -24.96
CA GLU A 499 -24.49 -16.53 -24.73
C GLU A 499 -24.70 -17.59 -25.82
N ASN A 500 -25.95 -17.93 -26.17
CA ASN A 500 -26.22 -18.87 -27.25
C ASN A 500 -25.80 -18.31 -28.63
N PHE A 501 -25.93 -16.99 -28.83
CA PHE A 501 -25.48 -16.30 -30.04
C PHE A 501 -23.96 -16.32 -30.19
N LEU A 502 -23.23 -16.21 -29.08
CA LEU A 502 -21.78 -16.39 -29.01
C LEU A 502 -21.38 -17.81 -29.39
N LEU A 503 -22.11 -18.82 -28.92
CA LEU A 503 -21.85 -20.23 -29.23
C LEU A 503 -22.11 -20.56 -30.70
N ASN A 504 -23.25 -20.17 -31.26
CA ASN A 504 -23.56 -20.43 -32.67
C ASN A 504 -24.44 -19.32 -33.27
N THR A 505 -23.77 -18.30 -33.78
CA THR A 505 -24.40 -17.12 -34.40
C THR A 505 -25.36 -17.48 -35.53
N LYS A 506 -24.97 -18.41 -36.41
CA LYS A 506 -25.77 -18.81 -37.58
C LYS A 506 -27.05 -19.51 -37.17
N ALA A 507 -26.95 -20.51 -36.29
CA ALA A 507 -28.11 -21.28 -35.84
C ALA A 507 -29.08 -20.42 -35.04
N VAL A 508 -28.58 -19.61 -34.09
CA VAL A 508 -29.43 -18.72 -33.29
C VAL A 508 -30.11 -17.67 -34.16
N THR A 509 -29.40 -17.02 -35.08
CA THR A 509 -30.01 -16.03 -36.00
C THR A 509 -31.08 -16.68 -36.88
N LEU A 510 -30.80 -17.87 -37.42
CA LEU A 510 -31.77 -18.62 -38.23
C LEU A 510 -33.02 -18.97 -37.42
N THR A 511 -32.85 -19.45 -36.19
CA THR A 511 -33.95 -19.78 -35.29
C THR A 511 -34.79 -18.55 -34.96
N LEU A 512 -34.17 -17.44 -34.57
CA LEU A 512 -34.87 -16.18 -34.30
C LEU A 512 -35.59 -15.65 -35.55
N THR A 513 -35.00 -15.82 -36.74
CA THR A 513 -35.61 -15.43 -38.03
C THR A 513 -36.79 -16.33 -38.41
N LYS A 514 -36.69 -17.64 -38.20
CA LYS A 514 -37.80 -18.58 -38.43
C LYS A 514 -38.98 -18.29 -37.51
N ILE A 515 -38.71 -17.93 -36.26
CA ILE A 515 -39.74 -17.52 -35.30
C ILE A 515 -40.40 -16.21 -35.74
N LEU A 516 -39.61 -15.24 -36.20
CA LEU A 516 -40.08 -13.96 -36.74
C LEU A 516 -41.03 -14.09 -37.95
N ILE A 517 -40.74 -15.04 -38.84
CA ILE A 517 -41.50 -15.26 -40.08
C ILE A 517 -42.70 -16.20 -39.83
N GLY A 518 -42.89 -16.70 -38.61
CA GLY A 518 -44.00 -17.59 -38.24
C GLY A 518 -43.85 -19.02 -38.76
N ASN A 519 -42.63 -19.44 -39.08
CA ASN A 519 -42.34 -20.74 -39.72
C ASN A 519 -42.02 -21.86 -38.71
N VAL A 520 -42.12 -21.57 -37.40
CA VAL A 520 -42.07 -22.56 -36.33
C VAL A 520 -43.41 -22.51 -35.62
N GLN A 521 -44.07 -23.66 -35.44
CA GLN A 521 -45.29 -23.81 -34.61
C GLN A 521 -44.92 -23.63 -33.12
N VAL A 522 -44.49 -22.44 -32.75
CA VAL A 522 -44.48 -21.97 -31.38
C VAL A 522 -45.55 -20.89 -31.35
N ASP A 523 -46.75 -21.23 -30.88
CA ASP A 523 -47.79 -20.23 -30.60
C ASP A 523 -47.25 -19.33 -29.47
N HIS A 524 -46.55 -18.26 -29.85
CA HIS A 524 -45.89 -17.43 -28.86
C HIS A 524 -45.99 -15.93 -29.16
N PRO A 525 -46.53 -15.12 -28.21
CA PRO A 525 -46.60 -13.64 -28.31
C PRO A 525 -45.23 -12.93 -28.16
N LEU A 526 -44.12 -13.68 -28.31
CA LEU A 526 -42.73 -13.29 -28.02
C LEU A 526 -42.14 -12.33 -29.07
N PHE A 527 -42.44 -12.54 -30.35
CA PHE A 527 -41.74 -11.89 -31.46
C PHE A 527 -42.74 -11.33 -32.48
N THR A 528 -43.61 -10.43 -32.03
CA THR A 528 -44.27 -9.52 -32.98
C THR A 528 -43.23 -8.55 -33.54
N THR A 529 -43.37 -8.16 -34.80
CA THR A 529 -42.48 -7.20 -35.50
C THR A 529 -42.19 -5.95 -34.65
N LYS A 530 -43.16 -5.51 -33.82
CA LYS A 530 -43.03 -4.40 -32.87
C LYS A 530 -42.06 -4.62 -31.69
N LYS A 531 -41.88 -5.85 -31.18
CA LYS A 531 -40.99 -6.16 -30.05
C LYS A 531 -39.54 -6.44 -30.48
N ILE A 532 -39.32 -6.88 -31.71
CA ILE A 532 -37.96 -6.95 -32.29
C ILE A 532 -37.47 -5.54 -32.66
N VAL A 533 -38.37 -4.65 -33.10
CA VAL A 533 -38.11 -3.21 -33.15
C VAL A 533 -37.84 -2.62 -31.74
N ALA A 534 -38.27 -3.26 -30.65
CA ALA A 534 -37.86 -2.86 -29.29
C ALA A 534 -36.42 -3.31 -28.95
N LEU A 535 -35.86 -4.36 -29.56
CA LEU A 535 -34.41 -4.58 -29.54
C LEU A 535 -33.70 -3.40 -30.25
N GLN A 536 -34.33 -2.81 -31.27
CA GLN A 536 -33.89 -1.55 -31.90
C GLN A 536 -33.89 -0.35 -30.94
N SER A 537 -34.77 -0.33 -29.93
CA SER A 537 -34.74 0.69 -28.86
C SER A 537 -33.58 0.53 -27.87
N PHE A 538 -33.02 -0.68 -27.77
CA PHE A 538 -31.70 -0.91 -27.17
C PHE A 538 -30.56 -0.53 -28.14
N PHE A 539 -30.75 -0.64 -29.45
CA PHE A 539 -29.77 -0.25 -30.49
C PHE A 539 -29.70 1.25 -30.79
N SER A 540 -30.63 2.08 -30.31
CA SER A 540 -30.71 3.52 -30.63
C SER A 540 -30.23 4.49 -29.53
N LYS A 541 -29.70 3.98 -28.41
CA LYS A 541 -29.01 4.80 -27.39
C LYS A 541 -27.51 4.51 -27.37
N SER A 542 -26.81 4.86 -28.45
CA SER A 542 -25.41 5.27 -28.38
C SER A 542 -25.27 6.68 -28.94
N LYS A 543 -25.25 7.67 -28.06
CA LYS A 543 -24.50 8.91 -28.27
C LYS A 543 -23.44 8.97 -27.18
#